data_AF-A0A828ZP31-F1
#
_entry.id   AF-A0A828ZP31-F1
#
_cell.length_a   1.000
_cell.length_b   1.000
_cell.length_c   1.000
_cell.angle_alpha   90.00
_cell.angle_beta   90.00
_cell.angle_gamma   90.00
#
_symmetry.space_group_name_H-M   'P 1'
#
loop_
_entity.id
_entity.type
_entity.pdbx_description
1 polymer ?
#
loop_
_entity_poly.entity_id
_entity_poly.type
_entity_poly.pdbx_seq_one_letter_code
_entity_poly.pdbx_strand_id
1 'polypeptide(L)'
;MELLEKESIDFYLERAWTVLRYAFFKEEEYDGLNSHQEAVLEFLNYSNRLRTARLWRSKEGLIVSKKIYAQKLYEFREEKINYTDIRFFDKMKEYPIYVNKEMMRAKRITPESFWAEDGIYRTSFLDAPQGAAGTEEEFNQLNDRLFPDKDHLHIYLW
;
A
#
# COMPACT_ATOMS: atom_id res chain seq x y z
N MET A 1 12.06 11.25 -1.90
CA MET A 1 11.25 10.12 -1.38
C MET A 1 12.10 8.98 -0.82
N GLU A 2 11.85 8.55 0.42
CA GLU A 2 12.46 7.37 1.06
C GLU A 2 11.36 6.45 1.65
N LEU A 3 11.39 5.16 1.31
CA LEU A 3 10.52 4.16 1.92
C LEU A 3 11.01 3.82 3.33
N LEU A 4 10.17 4.08 4.33
CA LEU A 4 10.40 3.70 5.72
C LEU A 4 10.04 2.22 5.90
N GLU A 5 10.89 1.34 5.38
CA GLU A 5 10.62 -0.11 5.28
C GLU A 5 10.34 -0.74 6.64
N LYS A 6 11.12 -0.37 7.66
CA LYS A 6 11.02 -0.93 9.01
C LYS A 6 9.70 -0.54 9.65
N GLU A 7 9.35 0.74 9.60
CA GLU A 7 8.09 1.28 10.13
C GLU A 7 6.90 0.65 9.41
N SER A 8 7.00 0.50 8.09
CA SER A 8 5.95 -0.12 7.26
C SER A 8 5.73 -1.58 7.62
N ILE A 9 6.80 -2.38 7.74
CA ILE A 9 6.67 -3.80 8.07
C ILE A 9 6.31 -4.04 9.53
N ASP A 10 6.85 -3.24 10.46
CA ASP A 10 6.54 -3.34 11.89
C ASP A 10 5.05 -3.06 12.09
N PHE A 11 4.52 -1.99 11.49
CA PHE A 11 3.09 -1.65 11.55
C PHE A 11 2.22 -2.72 10.88
N TYR A 12 2.65 -3.24 9.71
CA TYR A 12 1.95 -4.33 9.01
C TYR A 12 1.87 -5.60 9.85
N LEU A 13 2.94 -5.94 10.58
CA LEU A 13 2.98 -7.13 11.41
C LEU A 13 2.34 -6.93 12.80
N GLU A 14 2.22 -5.69 13.31
CA GLU A 14 1.48 -5.37 14.54
C GLU A 14 0.01 -5.77 14.43
N ARG A 15 -0.64 -5.45 13.32
CA ARG A 15 -2.03 -5.81 13.06
C ARG A 15 -2.11 -7.12 12.28
N ALA A 16 -2.59 -8.17 12.95
CA ALA A 16 -2.72 -9.52 12.38
C ALA A 16 -3.60 -9.60 11.12
N TRP A 17 -4.36 -8.55 10.82
CA TRP A 17 -4.94 -8.27 9.52
C TRP A 17 -5.09 -6.77 9.38
N THR A 18 -4.63 -6.21 8.26
CA THR A 18 -5.10 -4.92 7.80
C THR A 18 -5.80 -5.16 6.48
N VAL A 19 -7.03 -4.67 6.36
CA VAL A 19 -7.83 -4.72 5.12
C VAL A 19 -7.11 -3.98 3.98
N LEU A 20 -6.26 -3.02 4.36
CA LEU A 20 -5.53 -2.15 3.46
C LEU A 20 -4.04 -2.46 3.47
N ARG A 21 -3.44 -2.46 2.29
CA ARG A 21 -1.99 -2.35 2.16
C ARG A 21 -1.57 -0.89 2.27
N TYR A 22 -0.44 -0.65 2.92
CA TYR A 22 0.14 0.68 3.06
C TYR A 22 1.66 0.58 3.13
N ALA A 23 2.31 1.73 2.99
CA ALA A 23 3.71 1.93 3.31
C ALA A 23 3.90 3.39 3.77
N PHE A 24 4.85 3.59 4.66
CA PHE A 24 5.26 4.91 5.12
C PHE A 24 6.43 5.40 4.29
N PHE A 25 6.39 6.67 3.94
CA PHE A 25 7.46 7.33 3.22
C PHE A 25 7.86 8.61 3.91
N LYS A 26 9.14 8.95 3.80
CA LYS A 26 9.68 10.25 4.15
C LYS A 26 9.96 11.03 2.87
N GLU A 27 9.43 12.24 2.77
CA GLU A 27 9.71 13.18 1.70
C GLU A 27 10.23 14.48 2.29
N GLU A 28 11.40 14.91 1.83
CA GLU A 28 12.03 16.17 2.26
C GLU A 28 11.74 17.29 1.25
N GLU A 29 11.60 16.96 -0.04
CA GLU A 29 11.39 17.90 -1.14
C GLU A 29 10.04 17.58 -1.82
N TYR A 30 8.95 17.93 -1.15
CA TYR A 30 7.62 17.63 -1.64
C TYR A 30 7.26 18.44 -2.90
N ASP A 31 7.03 17.72 -4.01
CA ASP A 31 6.68 18.24 -5.34
C ASP A 31 5.31 17.74 -5.81
N GLY A 32 4.32 17.75 -4.92
CA GLY A 32 2.93 17.49 -5.27
C GLY A 32 2.70 16.10 -5.89
N LEU A 33 2.16 16.09 -7.12
CA LEU A 33 1.82 14.87 -7.84
C LEU A 33 3.06 14.01 -8.18
N ASN A 34 4.20 14.65 -8.47
CA ASN A 34 5.42 13.93 -8.83
C ASN A 34 5.91 13.08 -7.65
N SER A 35 5.99 13.66 -6.44
CA SER A 35 6.31 12.90 -5.23
C SER A 35 5.32 11.76 -4.97
N HIS A 36 4.03 11.98 -5.21
CA HIS A 36 3.03 10.90 -5.06
C HIS A 36 3.19 9.79 -6.10
N GLN A 37 3.53 10.12 -7.34
CA GLN A 37 3.86 9.13 -8.38
C GLN A 37 5.08 8.29 -7.99
N GLU A 38 6.13 8.94 -7.49
CA GLU A 38 7.31 8.25 -6.98
C GLU A 38 6.98 7.32 -5.81
N ALA A 39 6.20 7.80 -4.83
CA ALA A 39 5.73 6.97 -3.72
C ALA A 39 4.89 5.77 -4.19
N VAL A 40 4.01 5.94 -5.18
CA VAL A 40 3.19 4.84 -5.71
C VAL A 40 4.07 3.81 -6.41
N LEU A 41 5.03 4.22 -7.22
CA LEU A 41 5.96 3.29 -7.87
C LEU A 41 6.76 2.50 -6.83
N GLU A 42 7.26 3.16 -5.80
CA GLU A 42 8.00 2.50 -4.71
C GLU A 42 7.07 1.60 -3.87
N PHE A 43 5.83 2.02 -3.62
CA PHE A 43 4.82 1.21 -2.95
C PHE A 43 4.45 -0.06 -3.75
N LEU A 44 4.33 0.03 -5.07
CA LEU A 44 4.08 -1.12 -5.93
C LEU A 44 5.27 -2.08 -5.90
N ASN A 45 6.49 -1.54 -5.87
CA ASN A 45 7.69 -2.34 -5.71
C ASN A 45 7.73 -3.07 -4.37
N TYR A 46 7.46 -2.35 -3.29
CA TYR A 46 7.30 -2.91 -1.94
C TYR A 46 6.19 -3.97 -1.88
N SER A 47 5.07 -3.74 -2.57
CA SER A 47 3.95 -4.67 -2.65
C SER A 47 4.28 -5.98 -3.38
N ASN A 48 5.13 -5.93 -4.42
CA ASN A 48 5.69 -7.11 -5.06
C ASN A 48 6.51 -7.92 -4.05
N ARG A 49 7.44 -7.26 -3.34
CA ARG A 49 8.28 -7.89 -2.31
C ARG A 49 7.45 -8.56 -1.22
N LEU A 50 6.41 -7.89 -0.73
CA LEU A 50 5.49 -8.44 0.27
C LEU A 50 4.78 -9.70 -0.26
N ARG A 51 4.40 -9.72 -1.54
CA ARG A 51 3.80 -10.92 -2.17
C ARG A 51 4.81 -12.06 -2.25
N THR A 52 6.04 -11.80 -2.69
CA THR A 52 7.10 -12.83 -2.73
C THR A 52 7.40 -13.38 -1.36
N ALA A 53 7.55 -12.52 -0.35
CA ALA A 53 7.74 -12.94 1.04
C ALA A 53 6.57 -13.79 1.55
N ARG A 54 5.32 -13.44 1.20
CA ARG A 54 4.14 -14.26 1.53
C ARG A 54 4.19 -15.63 0.85
N LEU A 55 4.51 -15.70 -0.44
CA LEU A 55 4.63 -16.97 -1.17
C LEU A 55 5.75 -17.85 -0.61
N TRP A 56 6.89 -17.25 -0.27
CA TRP A 56 7.99 -17.94 0.40
C TRP A 56 7.54 -18.50 1.75
N ARG A 57 6.91 -17.68 2.60
CA ARG A 57 6.37 -18.14 3.90
C ARG A 57 5.38 -19.30 3.75
N SER A 58 4.50 -19.24 2.76
CA SER A 58 3.57 -20.34 2.48
C SER A 58 4.26 -21.64 2.08
N LYS A 59 5.44 -21.58 1.45
CA LYS A 59 6.26 -22.76 1.07
C LYS A 59 7.05 -23.33 2.25
N GLU A 60 7.57 -22.49 3.14
CA GLU A 60 8.32 -22.91 4.34
C GLU A 60 7.44 -23.55 5.43
N GLY A 61 6.13 -23.29 5.40
CA GLY A 61 5.19 -23.73 6.43
C GLY A 61 4.78 -22.61 7.39
N LEU A 62 3.76 -22.88 8.23
CA LEU A 62 2.98 -21.87 8.97
C LEU A 62 3.78 -21.05 10.02
N ILE A 63 4.93 -21.54 10.48
CA ILE A 63 5.65 -20.96 11.63
C ILE A 63 6.91 -20.22 11.17
N VAL A 64 6.71 -19.01 10.66
CA VAL A 64 7.78 -18.02 10.45
C VAL A 64 7.54 -16.89 11.43
N SER A 65 8.55 -16.56 12.26
CA SER A 65 8.44 -15.45 13.20
C SER A 65 8.37 -14.11 12.45
N LYS A 66 7.72 -13.10 13.06
CA LYS A 66 7.67 -11.73 12.51
C LYS A 66 9.06 -11.21 12.13
N LYS A 67 10.06 -11.46 12.98
CA LYS A 67 11.46 -11.09 12.76
C LYS A 67 12.06 -11.74 11.51
N ILE A 68 11.85 -13.05 11.34
CA ILE A 68 12.37 -13.78 10.16
C ILE A 68 11.65 -13.30 8.90
N TYR A 69 10.35 -13.05 8.95
CA TYR A 69 9.60 -12.52 7.81
C TYR A 69 10.11 -11.14 7.38
N ALA A 70 10.32 -10.24 8.35
CA ALA A 70 10.89 -8.92 8.08
C ALA A 70 12.31 -9.02 7.49
N GLN A 71 13.16 -9.89 8.04
CA GLN A 71 14.50 -10.14 7.50
C GLN A 71 14.44 -10.62 6.05
N LYS A 72 13.57 -11.57 5.74
CA LYS A 72 13.40 -12.10 4.39
C LYS A 72 12.94 -11.03 3.39
N LEU A 73 12.11 -10.09 3.83
CA LEU A 73 11.65 -8.98 2.98
C LEU A 73 12.79 -8.07 2.52
N TYR A 74 13.87 -7.94 3.30
CA TYR A 74 15.09 -7.22 2.89
C TYR A 74 15.89 -7.99 1.83
N GLU A 75 15.85 -9.31 1.85
CA GLU A 75 16.53 -10.16 0.85
C GLU A 75 15.87 -10.07 -0.54
N PHE A 76 14.57 -9.75 -0.62
CA PHE A 76 13.83 -9.64 -1.88
C PHE A 76 13.93 -8.28 -2.58
N ARG A 77 14.86 -7.41 -2.19
CA ARG A 77 14.99 -6.03 -2.74
C ARG A 77 15.25 -5.95 -4.25
N GLU A 78 15.68 -7.03 -4.88
CA GLU A 78 16.01 -7.04 -6.31
C GLU A 78 14.80 -7.11 -7.25
N GLU A 79 13.61 -7.43 -6.76
CA GLU A 79 12.42 -7.40 -7.59
C GLU A 79 12.10 -5.96 -7.99
N LYS A 80 11.87 -5.73 -9.28
CA LYS A 80 11.50 -4.43 -9.84
C LYS A 80 10.21 -4.59 -10.63
N ILE A 81 9.27 -3.68 -10.42
CA ILE A 81 8.06 -3.53 -11.23
C ILE A 81 8.39 -3.60 -12.74
N ASN A 82 7.54 -4.26 -13.51
CA ASN A 82 7.75 -4.38 -14.96
C ASN A 82 7.06 -3.21 -15.66
N TYR A 83 7.85 -2.31 -16.24
CA TYR A 83 7.29 -1.24 -17.05
C TYR A 83 6.77 -1.77 -18.39
N THR A 84 5.64 -1.27 -18.83
CA THR A 84 4.99 -1.70 -20.07
C THR A 84 4.18 -0.57 -20.69
N ASP A 85 4.05 -0.58 -22.01
CA ASP A 85 3.18 0.34 -22.76
C ASP A 85 1.76 -0.22 -22.95
N ILE A 86 1.49 -1.42 -22.45
CA ILE A 86 0.17 -2.06 -22.53
C ILE A 86 -0.86 -1.19 -21.79
N ARG A 87 -2.04 -1.03 -22.40
CA ARG A 87 -3.15 -0.24 -21.84
C ARG A 87 -4.34 -1.06 -21.35
N PHE A 88 -4.32 -2.37 -21.56
CA PHE A 88 -5.39 -3.29 -21.19
C PHE A 88 -4.81 -4.45 -20.38
N PHE A 89 -5.22 -4.57 -19.12
CA PHE A 89 -4.63 -5.50 -18.16
C PHE A 89 -5.43 -6.80 -17.98
N ASP A 90 -6.57 -6.96 -18.67
CA ASP A 90 -7.53 -8.07 -18.51
C ASP A 90 -6.93 -9.48 -18.65
N LYS A 91 -5.78 -9.60 -19.34
CA LYS A 91 -5.08 -10.86 -19.59
C LYS A 91 -3.74 -10.99 -18.85
N MET A 92 -3.37 -9.97 -18.08
CA MET A 92 -2.13 -9.98 -17.30
C MET A 92 -2.33 -10.84 -16.05
N LYS A 93 -1.32 -11.62 -15.69
CA LYS A 93 -1.30 -12.25 -14.37
C LYS A 93 -1.17 -11.16 -13.31
N GLU A 94 -1.77 -11.38 -12.15
CA GLU A 94 -1.68 -10.46 -11.00
C GLU A 94 -0.23 -10.20 -10.52
N TYR A 95 0.74 -11.03 -10.93
CA TYR A 95 2.15 -10.85 -10.58
C TYR A 95 3.10 -11.44 -11.65
N PRO A 96 4.28 -10.83 -11.85
CA PRO A 96 4.77 -9.58 -11.23
C PRO A 96 3.94 -8.35 -11.64
N ILE A 97 3.89 -7.30 -10.81
CA ILE A 97 3.11 -6.09 -11.12
C ILE A 97 3.68 -5.42 -12.38
N TYR A 98 2.78 -5.13 -13.33
CA TYR A 98 3.07 -4.39 -14.55
C TYR A 98 2.57 -2.95 -14.41
N VAL A 99 3.39 -1.98 -14.81
CA VAL A 99 3.08 -0.54 -14.69
C VAL A 99 3.22 0.14 -16.04
N ASN A 100 2.15 0.79 -16.47
CA ASN A 100 2.19 1.76 -17.55
C ASN A 100 2.21 3.17 -16.96
N LYS A 101 3.38 3.84 -17.00
CA LYS A 101 3.55 5.19 -16.43
C LYS A 101 2.66 6.23 -17.11
N GLU A 102 2.35 6.10 -18.39
CA GLU A 102 1.46 7.04 -19.09
C GLU A 102 0.00 6.96 -18.60
N MET A 103 -0.36 5.80 -18.05
CA MET A 103 -1.69 5.55 -17.48
C MET A 103 -1.77 5.86 -15.99
N MET A 104 -0.63 6.12 -15.33
CA MET A 104 -0.63 6.65 -13.98
C MET A 104 -1.12 8.10 -14.02
N ARG A 105 -2.44 8.26 -14.03
CA ARG A 105 -3.15 9.54 -13.83
C ARG A 105 -3.91 9.52 -12.53
N ALA A 106 -3.67 10.50 -11.67
CA ALA A 106 -4.39 10.65 -10.42
C ALA A 106 -5.29 11.87 -10.46
N LYS A 107 -6.33 11.83 -9.64
CA LYS A 107 -7.16 12.97 -9.30
C LYS A 107 -6.83 13.43 -7.89
N ARG A 108 -6.50 14.71 -7.71
CA ARG A 108 -6.44 15.31 -6.37
C ARG A 108 -7.86 15.38 -5.80
N ILE A 109 -8.03 14.88 -4.58
CA ILE A 109 -9.30 14.97 -3.85
C ILE A 109 -9.11 15.71 -2.54
N THR A 110 -10.19 16.21 -1.97
CA THR A 110 -10.16 16.94 -0.70
C THR A 110 -10.28 15.96 0.48
N PRO A 111 -9.82 16.33 1.68
CA PRO A 111 -10.05 15.55 2.88
C PRO A 111 -11.54 15.21 3.09
N GLU A 112 -12.44 16.16 2.88
CA GLU A 112 -13.89 15.93 3.06
C GLU A 112 -14.41 14.84 2.13
N SER A 113 -13.96 14.83 0.87
CA SER A 113 -14.32 13.77 -0.08
C SER A 113 -13.68 12.42 0.24
N PHE A 114 -12.49 12.40 0.84
CA PHE A 114 -11.81 11.17 1.23
C PHE A 114 -12.45 10.53 2.47
N TRP A 115 -12.93 11.36 3.40
CA TRP A 115 -13.56 10.96 4.65
C TRP A 115 -15.08 10.78 4.58
N ALA A 116 -15.69 11.02 3.42
CA ALA A 116 -17.13 10.86 3.23
C ALA A 116 -17.61 9.44 3.62
N GLU A 117 -18.83 9.34 4.13
CA GLU A 117 -19.40 8.06 4.58
C GLU A 117 -19.48 7.02 3.45
N ASP A 118 -19.77 7.50 2.22
CA ASP A 118 -19.82 6.76 0.96
C ASP A 118 -18.50 6.85 0.16
N GLY A 119 -17.44 7.37 0.77
CA GLY A 119 -16.13 7.52 0.16
C GLY A 119 -15.46 6.17 -0.07
N ILE A 120 -14.81 6.00 -1.23
CA ILE A 120 -14.18 4.74 -1.66
C ILE A 120 -13.21 4.16 -0.63
N TYR A 121 -12.49 5.02 0.10
CA TYR A 121 -11.55 4.61 1.15
C TYR A 121 -12.26 3.92 2.32
N ARG A 122 -13.31 4.56 2.85
CA ARG A 122 -14.10 4.05 3.97
C ARG A 122 -14.86 2.78 3.57
N THR A 123 -15.55 2.81 2.42
CA THR A 123 -16.27 1.65 1.88
C THR A 123 -15.33 0.46 1.67
N SER A 124 -14.14 0.67 1.11
CA SER A 124 -13.17 -0.41 0.91
C SER A 124 -12.68 -1.05 2.21
N PHE A 125 -12.59 -0.26 3.28
CA PHE A 125 -12.18 -0.75 4.60
C PHE A 125 -13.29 -1.57 5.29
N LEU A 126 -14.52 -1.04 5.25
CA LEU A 126 -15.66 -1.63 5.96
C LEU A 126 -16.27 -2.83 5.22
N ASP A 127 -16.39 -2.74 3.90
CA ASP A 127 -17.02 -3.81 3.11
C ASP A 127 -16.01 -4.88 2.67
N ALA A 128 -14.72 -4.52 2.60
CA ALA A 128 -13.58 -5.39 2.36
C ALA A 128 -13.85 -6.57 1.39
N PRO A 129 -14.23 -6.34 0.12
CA PRO A 129 -14.64 -7.41 -0.80
C PRO A 129 -13.55 -8.47 -1.08
N GLN A 130 -12.30 -8.20 -0.67
CA GLN A 130 -11.11 -9.02 -0.90
C GLN A 130 -10.61 -9.72 0.40
N GLY A 131 -11.32 -9.63 1.52
CA GLY A 131 -10.84 -10.10 2.82
C GLY A 131 -11.89 -10.10 3.93
N ALA A 132 -11.45 -9.83 5.16
CA ALA A 132 -12.33 -9.64 6.32
C ALA A 132 -12.68 -8.15 6.45
N ALA A 133 -13.98 -7.83 6.50
CA ALA A 133 -14.51 -6.51 6.81
C ALA A 133 -13.90 -5.97 8.12
N GLY A 134 -13.42 -4.73 8.10
CA GLY A 134 -13.07 -4.00 9.31
C GLY A 134 -14.31 -3.43 10.00
N THR A 135 -14.22 -3.18 11.29
CA THR A 135 -15.27 -2.46 12.03
C THR A 135 -15.09 -0.95 11.95
N GLU A 136 -16.16 -0.20 12.22
CA GLU A 136 -16.10 1.27 12.32
C GLU A 136 -15.09 1.73 13.38
N GLU A 137 -15.01 1.01 14.49
CA GLU A 137 -14.08 1.32 15.57
C GLU A 137 -12.63 1.09 15.16
N GLU A 138 -12.34 -0.01 14.45
CA GLU A 138 -11.00 -0.25 13.90
C GLU A 138 -10.62 0.77 12.82
N PHE A 139 -11.57 1.24 12.02
CA PHE A 139 -11.38 2.31 11.04
C PHE A 139 -10.98 3.60 11.75
N ASN A 140 -11.74 4.03 12.76
CA ASN A 140 -11.46 5.26 13.50
C ASN A 140 -10.11 5.19 14.23
N GLN A 141 -9.87 4.12 14.99
CA GLN A 141 -8.61 3.92 15.70
C GLN A 141 -7.40 3.89 14.77
N LEU A 142 -7.53 3.31 13.57
CA LEU A 142 -6.46 3.31 12.58
C LEU A 142 -6.19 4.72 12.06
N ASN A 143 -7.23 5.41 11.63
CA ASN A 143 -7.11 6.69 10.95
C ASN A 143 -6.70 7.83 11.89
N ASP A 144 -7.06 7.77 13.17
CA ASP A 144 -6.55 8.72 14.17
C ASP A 144 -5.03 8.57 14.40
N ARG A 145 -4.49 7.35 14.22
CA ARG A 145 -3.04 7.09 14.29
C ARG A 145 -2.33 7.47 12.99
N LEU A 146 -2.91 7.16 11.84
CA LEU A 146 -2.29 7.40 10.52
C LEU A 146 -2.36 8.87 10.09
N PHE A 147 -3.47 9.54 10.41
CA PHE A 147 -3.77 10.89 9.97
C PHE A 147 -4.13 11.75 11.17
N PRO A 148 -3.16 12.07 12.05
CA PRO A 148 -3.40 12.90 13.23
C PRO A 148 -3.81 14.33 12.87
N ASP A 149 -3.47 14.80 11.67
CA ASP A 149 -3.86 16.10 11.11
C ASP A 149 -4.63 15.88 9.80
N LYS A 150 -5.95 15.72 9.92
CA LYS A 150 -6.84 15.37 8.79
C LYS A 150 -7.05 16.55 7.83
N ASP A 151 -6.89 17.78 8.30
CA ASP A 151 -7.19 19.00 7.53
C ASP A 151 -6.06 19.37 6.55
N HIS A 152 -4.83 18.92 6.81
CA HIS A 152 -3.66 19.22 5.99
C HIS A 152 -3.26 18.07 5.04
N LEU A 153 -4.16 17.14 4.79
CA LEU A 153 -3.87 16.00 3.90
C LEU A 153 -3.82 16.42 2.43
N HIS A 154 -2.77 15.98 1.75
CA HIS A 154 -2.69 15.97 0.30
C HIS A 154 -3.04 14.57 -0.21
N ILE A 155 -4.15 14.44 -0.93
CA ILE A 155 -4.70 13.14 -1.31
C ILE A 155 -4.84 13.06 -2.82
N TYR A 156 -4.29 11.99 -3.39
CA TYR A 156 -4.37 11.66 -4.81
C TYR A 156 -4.95 10.26 -4.98
N LEU A 157 -6.07 10.17 -5.70
CA LEU A 157 -6.75 8.93 -6.03
C LEU A 157 -6.35 8.46 -7.42
N TRP A 158 -5.90 7.20 -7.53
CA TRP A 158 -5.52 6.51 -8.77
C TRP A 158 -6.62 5.59 -9.26
#